data_AF-A0A136HPS4-F1
#
_entry.id   AF-A0A136HPS4-F1
#
_cell.length_a   1.000
_cell.length_b   1.000
_cell.length_c   1.000
_cell.angle_alpha   90.00
_cell.angle_beta   90.00
_cell.angle_gamma   90.00
#
_symmetry.space_group_name_H-M   'P 1'
#
loop_
_entity.id
_entity.type
_entity.pdbx_description
1 polymer ?
#
loop_
_entity_poly.entity_id
_entity_poly.type
_entity_poly.pdbx_seq_one_letter_code
_entity_poly.pdbx_strand_id
1 'polypeptide(L)' 'MPLDQFLRVRHVDEIIKADENSWWVQRRSVDRNGKLSTQSRVVFFAYTEEAAQQWITAQ' A
#
# COMPACT_ATOMS: atom_id res chain seq x y z
N MET A 1 7.48 -26.02 18.65
CA MET A 1 6.94 -24.64 18.63
C MET A 1 5.98 -24.56 17.45
N PRO A 2 4.70 -24.21 17.62
CA PRO A 2 3.84 -24.08 16.45
C PRO A 2 4.20 -22.79 15.71
N LEU A 3 4.41 -22.91 14.40
CA LEU A 3 4.81 -21.86 13.46
C LEU A 3 3.60 -21.09 12.90
N ASP A 4 2.46 -21.13 13.59
CA ASP A 4 1.16 -20.79 13.01
C ASP A 4 0.60 -19.46 13.53
N GLN A 5 1.45 -18.45 13.70
CA GLN A 5 0.96 -17.08 13.78
C GLN A 5 1.26 -16.38 12.46
N PHE A 6 0.36 -16.57 11.49
CA PHE A 6 0.20 -15.63 10.38
C PHE A 6 -0.13 -14.25 10.97
N LEU A 7 0.90 -13.51 11.35
CA LEU A 7 0.79 -12.11 11.70
C LEU A 7 0.33 -11.41 10.43
N ARG A 8 -0.97 -11.08 10.38
CA ARG A 8 -1.60 -10.32 9.30
C ARG A 8 -0.74 -9.09 9.06
N VAL A 9 0.07 -9.12 8.00
CA VAL A 9 0.98 -8.02 7.66
C VAL A 9 0.11 -6.81 7.41
N ARG A 10 0.06 -5.92 8.39
CA ARG A 10 -0.63 -4.64 8.28
C ARG A 10 0.17 -3.83 7.27
N HIS A 11 -0.50 -3.29 6.27
CA HIS A 11 0.12 -2.41 5.30
C HIS A 11 -0.65 -1.10 5.27
N VAL A 12 0.06 -0.05 4.88
CA VAL A 12 -0.52 1.27 4.65
C VAL A 12 -0.34 1.56 3.17
N ASP A 13 -1.43 1.93 2.53
CA ASP A 13 -1.47 2.35 1.14
C ASP A 13 -1.61 3.87 1.08
N GLU A 14 -0.83 4.47 0.19
CA GLU A 14 -0.76 5.92 -0.03
C GLU A 14 -0.88 6.18 -1.52
N ILE A 15 -1.78 7.07 -1.91
CA ILE A 15 -1.90 7.53 -3.30
C ILE A 15 -0.94 8.70 -3.49
N ILE A 16 -0.13 8.63 -4.55
CA ILE A 16 0.75 9.72 -4.95
C ILE A 16 0.41 10.15 -6.39
N LYS A 17 0.45 11.46 -6.64
CA LYS A 17 0.43 12.00 -8.00
C LYS A 17 1.85 11.98 -8.55
N ALA A 18 2.09 11.13 -9.56
CA ALA A 18 3.37 11.05 -10.25
C ALA A 18 3.45 12.05 -11.42
N ASP A 19 2.31 12.32 -12.08
CA ASP A 19 2.18 13.29 -13.17
C ASP A 19 0.71 13.75 -13.32
N GLU A 20 0.42 14.63 -14.28
CA GLU A 20 -0.92 15.19 -14.53
C GLU A 20 -2.02 14.14 -14.61
N ASN A 21 -1.73 13.02 -15.29
CA ASN A 21 -2.61 11.86 -15.43
C ASN A 21 -1.93 10.55 -15.01
N SER A 22 -1.09 10.63 -13.98
CA SER A 22 -0.39 9.45 -13.46
C SER A 22 -0.48 9.42 -11.94
N TRP A 23 -1.20 8.42 -11.43
CA TRP A 23 -1.47 8.22 -10.03
C TRP A 23 -0.98 6.84 -9.61
N TRP A 24 -0.11 6.78 -8.60
CA TRP A 24 0.47 5.52 -8.14
C TRP A 24 0.02 5.26 -6.72
N VAL A 25 -0.24 3.99 -6.40
CA VAL A 25 -0.46 3.55 -5.03
C VAL A 25 0.82 2.93 -4.50
N GLN A 26 1.40 3.56 -3.49
CA GLN A 26 2.53 3.02 -2.75
C GLN A 26 2.05 2.25 -1.53
N ARG A 27 2.61 1.06 -1.34
CA ARG A 27 2.36 0.22 -0.17
C ARG A 27 3.60 0.18 0.71
N ARG A 28 3.41 0.44 2.01
CA ARG A 28 4.43 0.21 3.05
C ARG A 28 3.94 -0.85 4.02
N SER A 29 4.78 -1.83 4.31
CA SER A 29 4.49 -2.82 5.35
C SER A 29 4.71 -2.20 6.73
N VAL A 30 3.85 -2.55 7.67
CA VAL A 30 4.02 -2.28 9.09
C VAL A 30 4.68 -3.51 9.71
N ASP A 31 5.83 -3.30 10.34
CA ASP A 31 6.55 -4.37 11.02
C ASP A 31 5.84 -4.82 12.30
N ARG A 32 6.38 -5.86 12.94
CA ARG A 32 5.80 -6.43 14.16
C ARG A 32 5.78 -5.46 15.35
N ASN A 33 6.60 -4.41 15.30
CA ASN A 33 6.71 -3.39 16.34
C ASN A 33 5.82 -2.17 16.03
N GLY A 34 5.00 -2.23 14.98
CA GLY A 34 4.14 -1.12 14.56
C GLY A 34 4.87 -0.03 13.79
N LYS A 35 6.14 -0.23 13.43
CA LYS A 35 6.91 0.74 12.65
C LYS A 35 6.68 0.51 11.16
N LEU A 36 6.43 1.62 10.46
CA LEU A 36 6.37 1.61 9.00
C LEU A 36 7.74 1.29 8.40
N SER A 37 7.75 0.36 7.45
CA SER A 37 8.90 0.10 6.60
C SER A 37 9.33 1.40 5.91
N THR A 38 10.64 1.65 5.91
CA THR A 38 11.25 2.73 5.13
C THR A 38 11.21 2.45 3.63
N GLN A 39 11.08 1.18 3.24
CA GLN A 39 10.90 0.77 1.86
C GLN A 39 9.42 0.81 1.50
N SER A 40 9.08 1.60 0.48
CA SER A 40 7.79 1.55 -0.22
C SER A 40 7.92 0.80 -1.55
N ARG A 41 6.81 0.24 -2.02
CA ARG A 41 6.70 -0.34 -3.36
C ARG A 41 5.42 0.14 -4.02
N VAL A 42 5.47 0.35 -5.33
CA VAL A 42 4.26 0.64 -6.11
C VAL A 42 3.49 -0.67 -6.30
N VAL A 43 2.20 -0.66 -5.98
CA VAL A 43 1.31 -1.84 -6.09
C VAL A 43 0.19 -1.65 -7.11
N PHE A 44 -0.08 -0.41 -7.48
CA PHE A 44 -1.09 -0.07 -8.48
C PHE A 44 -0.75 1.25 -9.17
N PHE A 45 -1.20 1.41 -10.40
CA PHE A 45 -1.09 2.64 -11.17
C PHE A 45 -2.41 2.91 -11.88
N ALA A 46 -2.79 4.19 -11.97
CA ALA A 46 -4.02 4.64 -12.60
C ALA A 46 -3.82 5.96 -13.33
N TYR A 47 -4.70 6.22 -14.29
CA TYR A 47 -4.73 7.48 -15.03
C TYR A 47 -5.39 8.60 -14.21
N THR A 48 -6.35 8.27 -13.36
CA THR A 48 -7.05 9.23 -12.50
C THR A 48 -6.90 8.88 -11.02
N GLU A 49 -7.07 9.89 -10.15
CA GLU A 49 -7.03 9.71 -8.71
C GLU A 49 -8.16 8.80 -8.22
N GLU A 50 -9.35 8.95 -8.81
CA GLU A 50 -10.55 8.19 -8.43
C GLU A 50 -10.35 6.71 -8.66
N ALA A 51 -9.69 6.33 -9.76
CA ALA A 51 -9.38 4.93 -10.04
C ALA A 51 -8.37 4.35 -9.03
N ALA A 52 -7.37 5.13 -8.59
CA ALA A 52 -6.48 4.73 -7.50
C ALA A 52 -7.23 4.61 -6.16
N GLN A 53 -8.15 5.52 -5.87
CA GLN A 53 -8.94 5.52 -4.65
C GLN A 53 -9.95 4.36 -4.59
N GLN A 54 -10.59 4.04 -5.72
CA GLN A 54 -11.45 2.88 -5.85
C GLN A 54 -10.69 1.59 -5.59
N TRP A 55 -9.46 1.48 -6.09
CA TRP A 55 -8.60 0.33 -5.85
C TRP A 55 -8.27 0.15 -4.36
N ILE A 56 -7.89 1.22 -3.65
CA ILE A 56 -7.62 1.16 -2.20
C ILE A 56 -8.87 0.73 -1.43
N THR A 57 -10.03 1.24 -1.81
CA THR A 57 -11.30 0.94 -1.13
C THR A 57 -11.75 -0.51 -1.33
N ALA A 58 -11.30 -1.15 -2.41
CA ALA A 58 -11.63 -2.54 -2.75
C ALA A 58 -10.71 -3.61 -2.12
N GLN A 59 -9.66 -3.20 -1.39
CA GLN A 59 -8.73 -4.10 -0.66
C GLN A 59 -9.33 -4.64 0.64
#